data_AF-A0A3C1Y6Z3-F1
#
_entry.id   AF-A0A3C1Y6Z3-F1
#
_cell.length_a   1.000
_cell.length_b   1.000
_cell.length_c   1.000
_cell.angle_alpha   90.00
_cell.angle_beta   90.00
_cell.angle_gamma   90.00
#
_symmetry.space_group_name_H-M   'P 1'
#
loop_
_entity.id
_entity.type
_entity.pdbx_description
1 polymer ?
#
loop_
_entity_poly.entity_id
_entity_poly.type
_entity_poly.pdbx_seq_one_letter_code
_entity_poly.pdbx_strand_id
1 'polypeptide(L)'
;IVINKADGDNVERARLAMAQYRSALHLFPTPPSGWHPEVLTYSGYFELGIDEVWDMIDRYFAFVEGNGYFEERRRQQARYWMFETIDAELRRRFYDDPLRSGRIAEAERQVLSNRLSPFEAAWKLLDS
;
A
#
# COMPACT_ATOMS: atom_id res chain seq x y z
N ILE A 1 8.24 -3.76 -11.20
CA ILE A 1 7.66 -5.11 -10.90
C ILE A 1 8.77 -6.13 -11.15
N VAL A 2 8.97 -7.08 -10.24
CA VAL A 2 9.99 -8.14 -10.44
C VAL A 2 9.28 -9.49 -10.38
N ILE A 3 9.46 -10.31 -11.42
CA ILE A 3 8.84 -11.63 -11.55
C ILE A 3 9.86 -12.68 -11.10
N ASN A 4 9.56 -13.35 -9.98
CA ASN A 4 10.42 -14.39 -9.40
C ASN A 4 10.24 -15.76 -10.10
N LYS A 5 11.15 -16.70 -9.80
CA LYS A 5 11.19 -18.09 -10.27
C LYS A 5 11.37 -18.20 -11.78
N ALA A 6 12.14 -17.29 -12.36
CA ALA A 6 12.53 -17.33 -13.77
C ALA A 6 13.68 -18.32 -13.98
N ASP A 7 13.43 -19.61 -13.74
CA ASP A 7 14.42 -20.68 -13.79
C ASP A 7 13.86 -21.96 -14.44
N GLY A 8 14.75 -22.78 -14.99
CA GLY A 8 14.40 -24.01 -15.70
C GLY A 8 13.29 -23.80 -16.74
N ASP A 9 12.25 -24.62 -16.66
CA ASP A 9 11.10 -24.57 -17.57
C ASP A 9 10.21 -23.31 -17.39
N ASN A 10 10.42 -22.53 -16.32
CA ASN A 10 9.63 -21.32 -16.06
C ASN A 10 10.19 -20.07 -16.72
N VAL A 11 11.40 -20.10 -17.29
CA VAL A 11 12.03 -18.92 -17.91
C VAL A 11 11.12 -18.30 -18.97
N GLU A 12 10.56 -19.11 -19.87
CA GLU A 12 9.69 -18.61 -20.94
C GLU A 12 8.36 -18.06 -20.41
N ARG A 13 7.78 -18.68 -19.38
CA ARG A 13 6.56 -18.19 -18.73
C ARG A 13 6.81 -16.86 -18.01
N ALA A 14 7.95 -16.73 -17.32
CA ALA A 14 8.34 -15.49 -16.65
C ALA A 14 8.59 -14.36 -17.66
N ARG A 15 9.23 -14.66 -18.80
CA ARG A 15 9.42 -13.70 -19.91
C ARG A 15 8.09 -13.25 -20.52
N LEU A 16 7.16 -14.18 -20.73
CA LEU A 16 5.83 -13.84 -21.23
C LEU A 16 5.09 -12.91 -20.26
N ALA A 17 5.09 -13.24 -18.96
CA ALA A 17 4.49 -12.40 -17.93
C ALA A 17 5.17 -11.02 -17.88
N MET A 18 6.50 -10.95 -17.99
CA MET A 18 7.25 -9.70 -18.06
C MET A 18 6.78 -8.82 -19.22
N ALA A 19 6.62 -9.40 -20.41
CA ALA A 19 6.12 -8.68 -21.58
C ALA A 19 4.69 -8.17 -21.39
N GLN A 20 3.81 -8.97 -20.78
CA GLN A 20 2.43 -8.59 -20.49
C GLN A 20 2.36 -7.42 -19.49
N TYR A 21 3.08 -7.50 -18.37
CA TYR A 21 3.12 -6.41 -17.39
C TYR A 21 3.76 -5.15 -17.97
N ARG A 22 4.83 -5.29 -18.75
CA ARG A 22 5.46 -4.16 -19.42
C ARG A 22 4.47 -3.48 -20.35
N SER A 23 3.75 -4.23 -21.17
CA SER A 23 2.71 -3.69 -22.06
C SER A 23 1.61 -2.96 -21.27
N ALA A 24 1.09 -3.58 -20.21
CA ALA A 24 0.06 -2.99 -19.37
C ALA A 24 0.52 -1.68 -18.70
N LEU A 25 1.76 -1.61 -18.21
CA LEU A 25 2.30 -0.43 -17.54
C LEU A 25 2.39 0.80 -18.46
N HIS A 26 2.55 0.60 -19.78
CA HIS A 26 2.53 1.71 -20.75
C HIS A 26 1.14 2.34 -20.93
N LEU A 27 0.06 1.68 -20.47
CA LEU A 27 -1.30 2.20 -20.55
C LEU A 27 -1.64 3.16 -19.39
N PHE A 28 -0.85 3.15 -18.32
CA PHE A 28 -1.06 4.03 -17.17
C PHE A 28 -0.42 5.40 -17.39
N PRO A 29 -0.95 6.47 -16.77
CA PRO A 29 -0.32 7.78 -16.82
C PRO A 29 1.08 7.71 -16.20
N THR A 30 1.97 8.59 -16.66
CA THR A 30 3.30 8.74 -16.09
C THR A 30 3.21 9.00 -14.58
N PRO A 31 3.94 8.23 -13.74
CA PRO A 31 3.92 8.46 -12.31
C PRO A 31 4.38 9.88 -11.94
N PRO A 32 3.97 10.43 -10.79
CA PRO A 32 4.40 11.76 -10.34
C PRO A 32 5.93 11.90 -10.20
N SER A 33 6.65 10.79 -10.02
CA SER A 33 8.11 10.79 -10.04
C SER A 33 8.71 11.13 -11.40
N GLY A 34 7.98 10.91 -12.48
CA GLY A 34 8.49 10.87 -13.86
C GLY A 34 9.17 9.54 -14.23
N TRP A 35 9.35 8.62 -13.29
CA TRP A 35 10.03 7.34 -13.55
C TRP A 35 9.09 6.38 -14.27
N HIS A 36 9.54 5.81 -15.38
CA HIS A 36 8.78 4.77 -16.08
C HIS A 36 8.97 3.42 -15.39
N PRO A 37 7.91 2.79 -14.86
CA PRO A 37 8.06 1.54 -14.12
C PRO A 37 8.65 0.41 -14.98
N GLU A 38 9.73 -0.19 -14.49
CA GLU A 38 10.39 -1.31 -15.15
C GLU A 38 9.84 -2.66 -14.69
N VAL A 39 9.91 -3.65 -15.59
CA VAL A 39 9.56 -5.04 -15.31
C VAL A 39 10.75 -5.92 -15.63
N LEU A 40 11.22 -6.63 -14.60
CA LEU A 40 12.37 -7.53 -14.64
C LEU A 40 11.96 -8.93 -14.19
N THR A 41 12.81 -9.91 -14.47
CA THR A 41 12.68 -11.30 -14.01
C THR A 41 13.92 -11.68 -13.20
N TYR A 42 13.75 -12.50 -12.17
CA TYR A 42 14.87 -13.05 -11.42
C TYR A 42 14.56 -14.47 -10.92
N SER A 43 15.60 -15.20 -10.54
CA SER A 43 15.48 -16.44 -9.76
C SER A 43 16.24 -16.27 -8.46
N GLY A 44 15.51 -16.17 -7.35
CA GLY A 44 16.13 -16.16 -6.03
C GLY A 44 16.79 -17.50 -5.67
N TYR A 45 16.42 -18.61 -6.31
CA TYR A 45 16.99 -19.93 -6.02
C TYR A 45 18.34 -20.15 -6.70
N PHE A 46 18.47 -19.69 -7.95
CA PHE A 46 19.72 -19.78 -8.72
C PHE A 46 20.53 -18.48 -8.70
N GLU A 47 20.11 -17.49 -7.91
CA GLU A 47 20.75 -16.17 -7.81
C GLU A 47 20.88 -15.41 -9.14
N LEU A 48 19.95 -15.66 -10.07
CA LEU A 48 19.94 -15.02 -11.40
C LEU A 48 19.11 -13.74 -11.39
N GLY A 49 19.58 -12.69 -12.07
CA GLY A 49 18.80 -11.46 -12.23
C GLY A 49 18.83 -10.53 -11.00
N ILE A 50 19.58 -10.87 -9.96
CA ILE A 50 19.64 -10.09 -8.71
C ILE A 50 20.39 -8.78 -8.93
N ASP A 51 21.54 -8.83 -9.59
CA ASP A 51 22.36 -7.65 -9.89
C ASP A 51 21.58 -6.65 -10.76
N GLU A 52 20.85 -7.14 -11.77
CA GLU A 52 20.04 -6.30 -12.64
C GLU A 52 18.86 -5.64 -11.90
N VAL A 53 18.30 -6.32 -10.91
CA VAL A 53 17.28 -5.73 -10.02
C VAL A 53 17.91 -4.66 -9.15
N TRP A 54 19.11 -4.90 -8.62
CA TRP A 54 19.83 -3.93 -7.79
C TRP A 54 20.21 -2.68 -8.59
N ASP A 55 20.77 -2.85 -9.79
CA ASP A 55 21.10 -1.76 -10.71
C ASP A 55 19.86 -0.91 -11.06
N MET A 56 18.71 -1.55 -11.25
CA MET A 56 17.44 -0.84 -11.48
C MET A 56 17.01 -0.01 -10.27
N ILE A 57 17.18 -0.55 -9.06
CA ILE A 57 16.90 0.19 -7.82
C ILE A 57 17.82 1.42 -7.72
N ASP A 58 19.11 1.26 -7.95
CA ASP A 58 20.08 2.36 -7.89
C ASP A 58 19.78 3.45 -8.93
N ARG A 59 19.42 3.06 -10.16
CA ARG A 59 18.98 4.01 -11.20
C ARG A 59 17.70 4.75 -10.80
N TYR A 60 16.75 4.06 -10.17
CA TYR A 60 15.54 4.71 -9.68
C TYR A 60 15.86 5.75 -8.61
N PHE A 61 16.68 5.42 -7.61
CA PHE A 61 17.07 6.37 -6.56
C PHE A 61 17.80 7.57 -7.14
N ALA A 62 18.81 7.35 -7.99
CA ALA A 62 19.52 8.44 -8.66
C ALA A 62 18.57 9.36 -9.44
N PHE A 63 17.57 8.79 -10.12
CA PHE A 63 16.57 9.56 -10.86
C PHE A 63 15.66 10.41 -9.95
N VAL A 64 15.10 9.82 -8.89
CA VAL A 64 14.17 10.54 -8.00
C VAL A 64 14.85 11.50 -7.03
N GLU A 65 16.12 11.26 -6.71
CA GLU A 65 16.95 12.22 -5.99
C GLU A 65 17.34 13.38 -6.90
N GLY A 66 17.78 13.08 -8.13
CA GLY A 66 18.18 14.08 -9.13
C GLY A 66 17.07 15.05 -9.52
N ASN A 67 15.80 14.64 -9.43
CA ASN A 67 14.65 15.51 -9.71
C ASN A 67 13.94 16.05 -8.46
N GLY A 68 14.46 15.77 -7.26
CA GLY A 68 13.93 16.25 -5.98
C GLY A 68 12.64 15.57 -5.50
N TYR A 69 12.08 14.64 -6.28
CA TYR A 69 10.87 13.90 -5.91
C TYR A 69 11.04 13.07 -4.64
N PHE A 70 12.25 12.54 -4.41
CA PHE A 70 12.55 11.71 -3.26
C PHE A 70 12.22 12.39 -1.92
N GLU A 71 12.75 13.58 -1.72
CA GLU A 71 12.54 14.37 -0.50
C GLU A 71 11.10 14.84 -0.34
N GLU A 72 10.45 15.21 -1.45
CA GLU A 72 9.04 15.57 -1.43
C GLU A 72 8.16 14.40 -0.99
N ARG A 73 8.40 13.20 -1.54
CA ARG A 73 7.65 12.00 -1.15
C ARG A 73 7.89 11.61 0.29
N ARG A 74 9.13 11.72 0.78
CA ARG A 74 9.44 11.46 2.20
C ARG A 74 8.66 12.38 3.12
N ARG A 75 8.59 13.69 2.83
CA ARG A 75 7.80 14.64 3.62
C ARG A 75 6.30 14.31 3.59
N GLN A 76 5.76 13.99 2.42
CA GLN A 76 4.36 13.59 2.27
C GLN A 76 4.05 12.32 3.07
N GLN A 77 4.92 11.31 2.98
CA GLN A 77 4.77 10.05 3.71
C GLN A 77 4.89 10.26 5.22
N ALA A 78 5.83 11.08 5.69
CA ALA A 78 5.97 11.39 7.11
C ALA A 78 4.70 12.05 7.68
N ARG A 79 4.13 13.02 6.95
CA ARG A 79 2.85 13.65 7.31
C ARG A 79 1.72 12.61 7.30
N TYR A 80 1.63 11.78 6.27
CA TYR A 80 0.61 10.72 6.18
C TYR A 80 0.68 9.78 7.39
N TRP A 81 1.87 9.24 7.68
CA TRP A 81 2.06 8.32 8.79
C TRP A 81 1.76 8.95 10.15
N MET A 82 2.04 10.24 10.33
CA MET A 82 1.64 10.96 11.55
C MET A 82 0.11 10.92 11.74
N PHE A 83 -0.66 11.25 10.71
CA PHE A 83 -2.13 11.24 10.80
C PHE A 83 -2.70 9.82 10.91
N GLU A 84 -2.17 8.85 10.16
CA GLU A 84 -2.59 7.44 10.28
C GLU A 84 -2.33 6.88 11.67
N THR A 85 -1.20 7.24 12.29
CA THR A 85 -0.88 6.81 13.65
C THR A 85 -1.88 7.41 14.65
N ILE A 86 -2.26 8.68 14.46
CA ILE A 86 -3.29 9.32 15.29
C ILE A 86 -4.63 8.61 15.11
N ASP A 87 -5.08 8.38 13.88
CA ASP A 87 -6.36 7.69 13.61
C ASP A 87 -6.38 6.28 14.19
N ALA A 88 -5.33 5.50 13.94
CA ALA A 88 -5.20 4.14 14.47
C ALA A 88 -5.25 4.13 15.99
N GLU A 89 -4.55 5.05 16.66
CA GLU A 89 -4.54 5.12 18.11
C GLU A 89 -5.86 5.63 18.69
N LEU A 90 -6.52 6.60 18.05
CA LEU A 90 -7.86 7.07 18.44
C LEU A 90 -8.89 5.95 18.32
N ARG A 91 -8.90 5.23 17.19
CA ARG A 91 -9.76 4.07 16.97
C ARG A 91 -9.48 2.99 18.01
N ARG A 92 -8.21 2.64 18.21
CA ARG A 92 -7.81 1.64 19.20
C ARG A 92 -8.30 2.03 20.59
N ARG A 93 -8.05 3.25 21.05
CA ARG A 93 -8.54 3.74 22.36
C ARG A 93 -10.06 3.74 22.46
N PHE A 94 -10.75 4.06 21.39
CA PHE A 94 -12.21 4.08 21.36
C PHE A 94 -12.81 2.68 21.53
N TYR A 95 -12.28 1.69 20.81
CA TYR A 95 -12.79 0.31 20.83
C TYR A 95 -12.26 -0.54 22.00
N ASP A 96 -11.05 -0.26 22.49
CA ASP A 96 -10.43 -0.99 23.61
C ASP A 96 -10.93 -0.53 24.98
N ASP A 97 -11.71 0.56 25.07
CA ASP A 97 -12.27 1.06 26.32
C ASP A 97 -13.31 0.08 26.88
N PRO A 98 -13.03 -0.60 28.03
CA PRO A 98 -13.95 -1.57 28.60
C PRO A 98 -15.32 -0.97 28.98
N LEU A 99 -15.36 0.33 29.29
CA LEU A 99 -16.60 1.04 29.64
C LEU A 99 -17.45 1.38 28.40
N ARG A 100 -16.86 1.37 27.20
CA ARG A 100 -17.59 1.61 25.93
C ARG A 100 -18.04 0.34 25.24
N SER A 101 -17.34 -0.79 25.41
CA SER A 101 -17.68 -2.06 24.76
C SER A 101 -19.17 -2.44 24.90
N GLY A 102 -19.73 -2.30 26.11
CA GLY A 102 -21.17 -2.55 26.35
C GLY A 102 -22.11 -1.58 25.62
N ARG A 103 -21.71 -0.30 25.50
CA ARG A 103 -22.49 0.73 24.79
C ARG A 103 -22.46 0.51 23.29
N ILE A 104 -21.31 0.12 22.75
CA ILE A 104 -21.15 -0.21 21.32
C ILE A 104 -22.07 -1.39 20.97
N ALA A 105 -22.04 -2.47 21.75
CA ALA A 105 -22.90 -3.63 21.50
C ALA A 105 -24.40 -3.31 21.59
N GLU A 106 -24.82 -2.41 22.48
CA GLU A 106 -26.22 -1.96 22.54
C GLU A 106 -26.60 -1.07 21.35
N ALA A 107 -25.73 -0.12 20.98
CA ALA A 107 -25.96 0.74 19.82
C ALA A 107 -26.06 -0.08 18.53
N GLU A 108 -25.21 -1.10 18.33
CA GLU A 108 -25.30 -2.02 17.20
C GLU A 108 -26.65 -2.76 17.15
N ARG A 109 -27.14 -3.27 18.29
CA ARG A 109 -28.48 -3.90 18.35
C ARG A 109 -29.59 -2.93 17.97
N GLN A 110 -29.51 -1.67 18.40
CA GLN A 110 -30.50 -0.65 18.05
C GLN A 110 -30.47 -0.29 16.57
N VAL A 111 -29.28 -0.22 15.96
CA VAL A 111 -29.13 0.01 14.52
C VAL A 111 -29.69 -1.16 13.71
N LEU A 112 -29.29 -2.39 14.03
CA LEU A 112 -29.75 -3.59 13.33
C LEU A 112 -31.26 -3.86 13.48
N SER A 113 -31.86 -3.36 14.56
CA SER A 113 -33.32 -3.42 14.78
C SER A 113 -34.09 -2.20 14.26
N ASN A 114 -33.44 -1.32 13.49
CA ASN A 114 -34.01 -0.08 12.93
C ASN A 114 -34.59 0.88 13.99
N ARG A 115 -34.09 0.83 15.24
CA ARG A 115 -34.51 1.71 16.34
C ARG A 115 -33.67 2.99 16.44
N LEU A 116 -32.48 2.98 15.83
CA LEU A 116 -31.58 4.12 15.79
C LEU A 116 -30.88 4.14 14.42
N SER A 117 -30.68 5.31 13.84
CA SER A 117 -29.90 5.39 12.60
C SER A 117 -28.40 5.12 12.88
N PRO A 118 -27.63 4.61 11.90
CA PRO A 118 -26.19 4.41 12.06
C PRO A 118 -25.44 5.69 12.47
N PHE A 119 -25.86 6.85 11.95
CA PHE A 119 -25.23 8.14 12.24
C PHE A 119 -25.51 8.62 13.66
N GLU A 120 -26.76 8.51 14.13
CA GLU A 120 -27.11 8.87 15.52
C GLU A 120 -26.43 7.94 16.53
N ALA A 121 -26.32 6.64 16.20
CA ALA A 121 -25.58 5.68 17.01
C ALA A 121 -24.11 6.06 17.15
N ALA A 122 -23.46 6.40 16.02
CA ALA A 122 -22.06 6.84 16.02
C ALA A 122 -21.86 8.12 16.84
N TRP A 123 -22.68 9.15 16.65
CA TRP A 123 -22.62 10.40 17.42
C TRP A 123 -22.78 10.16 18.92
N LYS A 124 -23.79 9.37 19.32
CA LYS A 124 -23.99 9.02 20.73
C LYS A 124 -22.78 8.33 21.34
N LEU A 125 -22.11 7.45 20.59
CA LEU A 125 -20.93 6.76 21.10
C LEU A 125 -19.71 7.68 21.20
N LEU A 126 -19.55 8.62 20.26
CA LEU A 126 -18.45 9.61 20.24
C LEU A 126 -18.56 10.67 21.35
N ASP A 127 -19.78 11.13 21.65
CA ASP A 127 -20.02 12.19 22.65
C ASP A 127 -20.04 11.69 24.11
N SER A 128 -19.73 10.40 24.33
CA SER A 128 -19.98 9.69 25.59
C SER A 128 -18.76 9.05 26.26
#